data_AF-A0A661TLR7-F1
#
_entry.id   AF-A0A661TLR7-F1
#
_cell.length_a   1.000
_cell.length_b   1.000
_cell.length_c   1.000
_cell.angle_alpha   90.00
_cell.angle_beta   90.00
_cell.angle_gamma   90.00
#
_symmetry.space_group_name_H-M   'P 1'
#
loop_
_entity.id
_entity.type
_entity.pdbx_description
1 polymer ?
#
loop_
_entity_poly.entity_id
_entity_poly.type
_entity_poly.pdbx_seq_one_letter_code
_entity_poly.pdbx_strand_id
1 'polypeptide(L)' 'MTDYIKNKNKWLQEGKWWISPYNFSEEVVKGFDLPPKVQIHDATLRDGEQTPGVVFRKEDKVRIAKGLDEV' A
#
# COMPACT_ATOMS: atom_id res chain seq x y z
N MET A 1 -8.26 24.72 -2.53
CA MET A 1 -9.34 24.18 -1.68
C MET A 1 -10.42 23.45 -2.48
N THR A 2 -10.83 23.99 -3.63
CA THR A 2 -11.90 23.45 -4.50
C THR A 2 -11.57 22.10 -5.16
N ASP A 3 -10.31 21.86 -5.57
CA ASP A 3 -9.93 20.60 -6.22
C ASP A 3 -9.73 19.42 -5.25
N TYR A 4 -9.41 19.73 -3.99
CA TYR A 4 -9.25 18.72 -2.93
C TYR A 4 -10.57 18.01 -2.61
N ILE A 5 -11.68 18.76 -2.57
CA ILE A 5 -12.99 18.16 -2.28
C ILE A 5 -13.54 17.43 -3.50
N LYS A 6 -13.28 17.93 -4.73
CA LYS A 6 -13.78 17.33 -5.97
C LYS A 6 -13.24 15.94 -6.30
N ASN A 7 -12.03 15.60 -5.83
CA ASN A 7 -11.33 14.37 -6.21
C ASN A 7 -10.96 13.47 -5.01
N LYS A 8 -11.56 13.67 -3.83
CA LYS A 8 -11.27 12.90 -2.60
C LYS A 8 -11.20 11.38 -2.84
N ASN A 9 -12.10 10.84 -3.66
CA ASN A 9 -12.18 9.41 -3.96
C ASN A 9 -10.99 8.86 -4.78
N LYS A 10 -10.17 9.70 -5.42
CA LYS A 10 -9.00 9.26 -6.20
C LYS A 10 -7.81 8.86 -5.34
N TRP A 11 -7.58 9.60 -4.25
CA TRP A 11 -6.42 9.39 -3.39
C TRP A 11 -6.80 8.88 -2.00
N LEU A 12 -8.08 8.90 -1.64
CA LEU A 12 -8.60 8.29 -0.43
C LEU A 12 -9.77 7.39 -0.79
N GLN A 13 -9.59 6.09 -0.56
CA GLN A 13 -10.68 5.14 -0.49
C GLN A 13 -10.80 4.63 0.95
N GLU A 14 -11.89 5.02 1.61
CA GLU A 14 -12.14 4.67 3.00
C GLU A 14 -12.10 3.14 3.18
N GLY A 15 -11.39 2.70 4.23
CA GLY A 15 -11.17 1.28 4.52
C GLY A 15 -10.23 0.55 3.56
N LYS A 16 -9.60 1.23 2.60
CA LYS A 16 -8.64 0.59 1.68
C LYS A 16 -7.28 1.29 1.61
N TRP A 17 -7.23 2.54 1.16
CA TRP A 17 -5.96 3.25 1.00
C TRP A 17 -6.11 4.77 1.08
N TRP A 18 -5.03 5.40 1.50
CA TRP A 18 -4.81 6.84 1.35
C TRP A 18 -3.43 7.06 0.73
N ILE A 19 -3.36 7.87 -0.31
CA ILE A 19 -2.13 8.33 -0.95
C ILE A 19 -2.15 9.85 -1.06
N SER A 20 -0.98 10.44 -1.32
CA SER A 20 -0.86 11.89 -1.48
C SER A 20 -1.61 12.37 -2.73
N PRO A 21 -2.41 13.46 -2.65
CA PRO A 21 -3.01 14.09 -3.83
C PRO A 21 -1.97 14.55 -4.86
N TYR A 22 -0.73 14.83 -4.43
CA TYR A 22 0.35 15.23 -5.33
C TYR A 22 0.76 14.14 -6.32
N ASN A 23 0.41 12.88 -6.07
CA ASN A 23 0.62 11.77 -7.02
C ASN A 23 -0.18 11.94 -8.33
N PHE A 24 -1.08 12.94 -8.40
CA PHE A 24 -1.89 13.27 -9.57
C PHE A 24 -1.56 14.65 -10.17
N SER A 25 -0.60 15.40 -9.59
CA SER A 25 -0.19 16.68 -10.15
C SER A 25 0.64 16.45 -11.40
N GLU A 26 0.28 17.10 -12.51
CA GLU A 26 1.00 16.99 -13.79
C GLU A 26 2.49 17.31 -13.65
N GLU A 27 2.83 18.30 -12.82
CA GLU A 27 4.20 18.72 -12.56
C GLU A 27 5.05 17.59 -11.92
N VAL A 28 4.42 16.71 -11.14
CA VAL A 28 5.07 15.59 -10.45
C VAL A 28 5.15 14.38 -11.38
N VAL A 29 4.05 14.02 -12.04
CA VAL A 29 3.99 12.80 -12.85
C VAL A 29 4.73 12.89 -14.18
N LYS A 30 4.94 14.11 -14.73
CA LYS A 30 5.57 14.30 -16.04
C LYS A 30 7.01 13.79 -16.12
N GLY A 31 7.72 13.72 -14.99
CA GLY A 31 9.09 13.23 -14.90
C GLY A 31 9.22 11.74 -14.58
N PHE A 32 8.11 11.00 -14.47
CA PHE A 32 8.16 9.59 -14.07
C PHE A 32 8.66 8.71 -15.21
N ASP A 33 9.72 7.96 -14.93
CA ASP A 33 10.21 6.86 -15.76
C ASP A 33 10.06 5.55 -14.97
N LEU A 34 8.85 4.99 -15.01
CA LEU A 34 8.49 3.82 -14.20
C LEU A 34 8.72 2.53 -14.99
N PRO A 35 9.14 1.44 -14.32
CA PRO A 35 9.29 0.16 -14.97
C PRO A 35 7.94 -0.35 -15.48
N PRO A 36 7.91 -1.09 -16.61
CA PRO A 36 6.67 -1.65 -17.15
C PRO A 36 6.06 -2.73 -16.25
N LYS A 37 6.86 -3.30 -15.34
CA LYS A 37 6.42 -4.27 -14.35
C LYS A 37 6.97 -3.92 -12.98
N VAL A 38 6.08 -3.79 -12.01
CA VAL A 38 6.41 -3.66 -10.59
C VAL A 38 6.29 -5.03 -9.94
N GLN A 39 7.25 -5.39 -9.10
CA GLN A 39 7.18 -6.55 -8.23
C GLN A 39 7.01 -6.07 -6.79
N ILE A 40 6.03 -6.64 -6.10
CA ILE A 40 5.82 -6.37 -4.68
C ILE A 40 6.44 -7.55 -3.93
N HIS A 41 7.43 -7.27 -3.10
CA HIS A 41 7.99 -8.24 -2.17
C HIS A 41 7.28 -8.08 -0.83
N ASP A 42 6.39 -9.01 -0.49
CA ASP A 42 5.71 -8.98 0.80
C ASP A 42 6.70 -9.33 1.93
N ALA A 43 6.82 -8.42 2.90
CA ALA A 43 7.67 -8.58 4.07
C ALA A 43 6.85 -8.69 5.37
N THR A 44 5.55 -8.98 5.29
CA THR A 44 4.62 -8.96 6.44
C THR A 44 5.10 -9.87 7.57
N LEU A 45 5.57 -11.08 7.26
CA LEU A 45 6.04 -12.04 8.27
C LEU A 45 7.43 -11.75 8.82
N ARG A 46 8.16 -10.78 8.26
CA ARG A 46 9.50 -10.38 8.72
C ARG A 46 9.42 -9.02 9.43
N ASP A 47 8.99 -7.99 8.72
CA ASP A 47 8.92 -6.61 9.22
C ASP A 47 7.73 -6.41 10.16
N GLY A 48 6.62 -7.12 9.93
CA GLY A 48 5.42 -7.02 10.76
C GLY A 48 5.69 -7.38 12.22
N GLU A 49 6.51 -8.40 12.50
CA GLU A 49 6.90 -8.78 13.86
C GLU A 49 7.86 -7.80 14.53
N GLN A 50 8.45 -6.85 13.79
CA GLN A 50 9.26 -5.78 14.38
C GLN A 50 8.38 -4.66 14.97
N THR A 51 7.07 -4.68 14.71
CA THR A 51 6.12 -3.73 15.30
C THR A 51 5.85 -4.08 16.77
N PRO A 52 6.05 -3.15 17.72
CA PRO A 52 5.77 -3.40 19.13
C PRO A 52 4.35 -3.91 19.35
N GLY A 53 4.23 -5.04 20.07
CA GLY A 53 2.95 -5.68 20.35
C GLY A 53 2.45 -6.63 19.25
N VAL A 54 3.14 -6.74 18.12
CA VAL A 54 2.84 -7.72 17.07
C VAL A 54 3.74 -8.93 17.24
N VAL A 55 3.15 -10.04 17.69
CA VAL A 55 3.83 -11.34 17.82
C VAL A 55 2.94 -12.40 17.21
N PHE A 56 3.38 -13.02 16.11
CA PHE A 56 2.57 -14.03 15.42
C PHE A 56 2.86 -15.42 15.98
N ARG A 57 1.80 -16.18 16.28
CA ARG A 57 1.92 -17.62 16.53
C ARG A 57 2.23 -18.35 15.22
N LYS A 58 2.77 -19.55 15.32
CA LYS A 58 3.16 -20.35 14.14
C LYS A 58 1.98 -20.56 13.19
N GLU A 59 0.80 -20.84 13.71
CA GLU A 59 -0.41 -21.09 12.94
C GLU A 59 -0.86 -19.82 12.20
N ASP A 60 -0.73 -18.66 12.84
CA ASP A 60 -1.03 -17.37 12.23
C ASP A 60 -0.07 -17.05 11.10
N LYS A 61 1.23 -17.33 11.26
CA LYS A 61 2.22 -17.16 10.18
C LYS A 61 1.85 -17.97 8.95
N VAL A 62 1.46 -19.24 9.13
CA VAL A 62 1.05 -20.11 8.01
C VAL A 62 -0.24 -19.59 7.37
N ARG A 63 -1.22 -19.13 8.16
CA ARG A 63 -2.47 -18.58 7.65
C ARG A 63 -2.23 -17.30 6.84
N ILE A 64 -1.39 -16.39 7.35
CA ILE A 64 -0.99 -15.16 6.65
C ILE A 64 -0.24 -15.50 5.36
N ALA A 65 0.74 -16.40 5.41
CA ALA A 65 1.49 -16.82 4.22
C ALA A 65 0.58 -17.37 3.11
N LYS A 66 -0.39 -18.21 3.46
CA LYS A 66 -1.37 -18.74 2.49
C LYS A 66 -2.25 -17.63 1.91
N GLY A 67 -2.72 -16.70 2.75
CA GLY A 67 -3.51 -15.58 2.28
C GLY A 67 -2.73 -14.64 1.34
N LEU A 68 -1.40 -14.51 1.54
CA LEU A 68 -0.53 -13.73 0.67
C LEU A 68 -0.22 -14.43 -0.66
N ASP A 69 -0.23 -15.77 -0.69
CA ASP A 69 -0.02 -16.57 -1.92
C ASP A 69 -1.22 -16.53 -2.88
N GLU A 70 -2.42 -16.24 -2.35
CA GLU A 70 -3.66 -16.13 -3.13
C GLU A 70 -3.84 -14.78 -3.84
N VAL A 71 -2.94 -13.81 -3.63
CA VAL A 71 -3.01 -12.42 -4.14
C VAL A 71 -2.04 -12.20 -5.29
#